data_AF-A0A6P3XNU6-F1
#
_entry.id   AF-A0A6P3XNU6-F1
#
_cell.length_a   1.000
_cell.length_b   1.000
_cell.length_c   1.000
_cell.angle_alpha   90.00
_cell.angle_beta   90.00
_cell.angle_gamma   90.00
#
_symmetry.space_group_name_H-M   'P 1'
#
loop_
_entity.id
_entity.type
_entity.pdbx_description
1 polymer ?
#
loop_
_entity_poly.entity_id
_entity_poly.type
_entity_poly.pdbx_seq_one_letter_code
_entity_poly.pdbx_strand_id
1 'polypeptide(L)'
;MAHCGNSNVTIRQTPIQAFYAGQSIFITGGTGFLVKILIEKLLRSCPNVSKMCLMVCSKKNKSAATRLDEIFESPLFGRVKEEMPNFREKIVPVVGELYKVDLGFTKDDRDLLAHKVRNLIVKIQQKYFSYK
;
A
#
# COMPACT_ATOMS: atom_id res chain seq x y z
N MET A 1 47.11 -5.72 -17.20
CA MET A 1 46.04 -4.80 -16.75
C MET A 1 44.77 -5.17 -17.49
N ALA A 2 43.87 -5.93 -16.87
CA ALA A 2 42.61 -6.33 -17.49
C ALA A 2 41.54 -5.28 -17.13
N HIS A 3 41.05 -4.56 -18.13
CA HIS A 3 39.87 -3.73 -18.02
C HIS A 3 38.65 -4.66 -18.00
N CYS A 4 38.05 -4.86 -16.83
CA CYS A 4 36.79 -5.60 -16.70
C CYS A 4 35.64 -4.66 -17.09
N GLY A 5 34.90 -5.07 -18.11
CA GLY A 5 33.86 -4.29 -18.77
C GLY A 5 32.71 -3.90 -17.84
N ASN A 6 32.20 -2.71 -18.09
CA ASN A 6 31.01 -2.15 -17.48
C ASN A 6 29.78 -2.96 -17.93
N SER A 7 29.36 -3.95 -17.14
CA SER A 7 28.15 -4.70 -17.40
C SER A 7 26.94 -3.87 -16.95
N ASN A 8 26.35 -3.14 -17.89
CA ASN A 8 24.98 -2.64 -17.74
C ASN A 8 24.03 -3.84 -17.70
N VAL A 9 23.89 -4.45 -16.54
CA VAL A 9 22.89 -5.50 -16.28
C VAL A 9 21.53 -4.82 -16.29
N THR A 10 20.86 -4.83 -17.44
CA THR A 10 19.43 -4.47 -17.51
C THR A 10 18.66 -5.58 -16.80
N ILE A 11 18.34 -5.37 -15.52
CA ILE A 11 17.47 -6.27 -14.77
C ILE A 11 16.10 -6.25 -15.47
N ARG A 12 15.76 -7.35 -16.15
CA ARG A 12 14.46 -7.52 -16.80
C ARG A 12 13.39 -7.52 -15.72
N GLN A 13 12.47 -6.57 -15.78
CA GLN A 13 11.31 -6.53 -14.88
C GLN A 13 10.44 -7.77 -15.13
N THR A 14 9.94 -8.38 -14.05
CA THR A 14 8.90 -9.41 -14.14
C THR A 14 7.59 -8.81 -14.68
N PRO A 15 6.68 -9.62 -15.26
CA PRO A 15 5.38 -9.13 -15.70
C PRO A 15 4.59 -8.41 -14.59
N ILE A 16 4.70 -8.86 -13.34
CA ILE A 16 4.06 -8.22 -12.17
C ILE A 16 4.68 -6.85 -11.88
N GLN A 17 6.00 -6.73 -11.94
CA GLN A 17 6.70 -5.46 -11.76
C GLN A 17 6.35 -4.46 -12.86
N ALA A 18 6.30 -4.93 -14.12
CA ALA A 18 5.88 -4.12 -15.25
C ALA A 18 4.42 -3.69 -15.12
N PHE A 19 3.54 -4.59 -14.68
CA PHE A 19 2.13 -4.28 -14.42
C PHE A 19 2.00 -3.15 -13.40
N TYR A 20 2.62 -3.25 -12.22
CA TYR A 20 2.47 -2.24 -11.17
C TYR A 20 3.32 -0.96 -11.37
N ALA A 21 4.21 -0.93 -12.37
CA ALA A 21 5.04 0.25 -12.64
C ALA A 21 4.19 1.48 -13.00
N GLY A 22 4.48 2.61 -12.34
CA GLY A 22 3.78 3.87 -12.52
C GLY A 22 2.31 3.87 -12.07
N GLN A 23 1.82 2.77 -11.48
CA GLN A 23 0.44 2.67 -11.03
C GLN A 23 0.27 3.23 -9.61
N SER A 24 -0.89 3.82 -9.34
CA SER A 24 -1.34 4.01 -7.96
C SER A 24 -2.35 2.92 -7.58
N ILE A 25 -2.18 2.36 -6.38
CA ILE A 25 -2.94 1.22 -5.90
C ILE A 25 -3.76 1.66 -4.69
N PHE A 26 -5.07 1.41 -4.68
CA PHE A 26 -5.89 1.56 -3.49
C PHE A 26 -6.03 0.23 -2.78
N ILE A 27 -5.75 0.21 -1.47
CA ILE A 27 -5.78 -1.00 -0.64
C ILE A 27 -6.76 -0.78 0.50
N THR A 28 -7.81 -1.61 0.57
CA THR A 28 -8.77 -1.58 1.68
C THR A 28 -8.36 -2.52 2.81
N GLY A 29 -8.71 -2.17 4.05
CA GLY A 29 -8.37 -2.98 5.22
C GLY A 29 -6.88 -2.98 5.57
N GLY A 30 -6.20 -1.83 5.37
CA GLY A 30 -4.76 -1.59 5.52
C GLY A 30 -4.12 -2.07 6.83
N THR A 31 -4.92 -2.31 7.88
CA THR A 31 -4.45 -2.75 9.20
C THR A 31 -4.33 -4.27 9.35
N GLY A 32 -4.88 -5.06 8.43
CA GLY A 32 -4.85 -6.53 8.52
C GLY A 32 -3.47 -7.13 8.20
N PHE A 33 -3.08 -8.21 8.86
CA PHE A 33 -1.75 -8.84 8.70
C PHE A 33 -1.38 -9.16 7.24
N LEU A 34 -2.26 -9.81 6.48
CA LEU A 34 -2.04 -10.10 5.06
C LEU A 34 -1.83 -8.84 4.22
N VAL A 35 -2.53 -7.77 4.56
CA VAL A 35 -2.40 -6.49 3.86
C VAL A 35 -1.05 -5.85 4.17
N LYS A 36 -0.56 -5.94 5.41
CA LYS A 36 0.80 -5.48 5.76
C LYS A 36 1.87 -6.22 4.95
N ILE A 37 1.75 -7.55 4.82
CA ILE A 37 2.66 -8.36 4.00
C ILE A 37 2.60 -7.95 2.54
N LEU A 38 1.40 -7.72 2.00
CA LEU A 38 1.24 -7.25 0.63
C LEU A 38 1.92 -5.89 0.41
N ILE A 39 1.74 -4.95 1.33
CA ILE A 39 2.37 -3.63 1.26
C ILE A 39 3.91 -3.78 1.30
N GLU A 40 4.46 -4.54 2.26
CA GLU A 40 5.89 -4.86 2.32
C GLU A 40 6.39 -5.42 0.98
N LYS A 41 5.69 -6.43 0.45
CA LYS A 41 6.09 -7.13 -0.75
C LYS A 41 6.06 -6.24 -1.97
N LEU A 42 5.04 -5.39 -2.11
CA LEU A 42 4.92 -4.44 -3.20
C LEU A 42 5.99 -3.34 -3.10
N LEU A 43 6.24 -2.81 -1.91
CA LEU A 43 7.27 -1.80 -1.69
C LEU A 43 8.66 -2.32 -2.11
N ARG A 44 8.97 -3.57 -1.77
CA ARG A 44 10.28 -4.16 -2.06
C ARG A 44 10.40 -4.74 -3.46
N SER A 45 9.36 -5.42 -3.94
CA SER A 45 9.41 -6.15 -5.22
C SER A 45 8.97 -5.27 -6.38
N CYS A 46 8.15 -4.23 -6.16
CA CYS A 46 7.65 -3.35 -7.21
C CYS A 46 8.05 -1.89 -6.90
N PRO A 47 9.36 -1.55 -6.92
CA PRO A 47 9.84 -0.23 -6.52
C PRO A 47 9.27 0.90 -7.41
N ASN A 48 8.84 0.59 -8.63
CA ASN A 48 8.30 1.57 -9.57
C ASN A 48 6.81 1.87 -9.37
N VAL A 49 6.15 1.35 -8.31
CA VAL A 49 4.81 1.81 -7.91
C VAL A 49 4.84 3.30 -7.58
N SER A 50 3.86 4.05 -8.07
CA SER A 50 3.78 5.51 -7.87
C SER A 50 3.31 5.84 -6.45
N LYS A 51 2.09 5.43 -6.10
CA LYS A 51 1.48 5.66 -4.77
C LYS A 51 0.66 4.44 -4.33
N MET A 52 0.60 4.21 -3.03
CA MET A 52 -0.30 3.25 -2.39
C MET A 52 -1.24 4.03 -1.48
N CYS A 53 -2.49 4.14 -1.90
CA CYS A 53 -3.56 4.72 -1.09
C CYS A 53 -4.05 3.64 -0.11
N LEU A 54 -3.88 3.86 1.19
CA LEU A 54 -4.22 2.88 2.22
C LEU A 54 -5.47 3.34 2.96
N MET A 55 -6.54 2.55 2.89
CA MET A 55 -7.73 2.85 3.67
C MET A 55 -7.49 2.54 5.15
N VAL A 56 -7.59 3.57 5.98
CA VAL A 56 -7.42 3.51 7.43
C VAL A 56 -8.75 3.80 8.10
N CYS A 57 -9.31 2.82 8.83
CA CYS A 57 -10.54 3.03 9.59
C CYS A 57 -10.30 4.00 10.75
N SER A 58 -11.27 4.87 11.03
CA SER A 58 -11.25 5.90 12.09
C SER A 58 -11.63 5.40 13.50
N LYS A 59 -11.86 4.09 13.71
CA LYS A 59 -12.38 3.59 15.02
C LYS A 59 -11.47 3.97 16.20
N LYS A 60 -11.98 4.29 17.39
CA LYS A 60 -11.17 4.41 18.63
C LYS A 60 -10.00 5.42 18.58
N ASN A 61 -10.24 6.68 18.97
CA ASN A 61 -9.29 7.65 19.55
C ASN A 61 -7.88 7.83 18.92
N LYS A 62 -7.62 7.35 17.71
CA LYS A 62 -6.31 7.42 17.04
C LYS A 62 -6.46 7.98 15.64
N SER A 63 -5.58 8.91 15.30
CA SER A 63 -5.50 9.51 13.97
C SER A 63 -5.09 8.48 12.90
N ALA A 64 -5.35 8.79 11.63
CA ALA A 64 -4.90 7.96 10.52
C ALA A 64 -3.36 7.86 10.44
N ALA A 65 -2.66 8.96 10.75
CA ALA A 65 -1.21 9.01 10.80
C ALA A 65 -0.65 8.05 11.86
N THR A 66 -1.17 8.11 13.10
CA THR A 66 -0.76 7.22 14.19
C THR A 66 -0.93 5.75 13.83
N ARG A 67 -1.98 5.40 13.10
CA ARG A 67 -2.20 4.01 12.65
C ARG A 67 -1.23 3.58 11.56
N LEU A 68 -0.90 4.47 10.64
CA LEU A 68 0.16 4.20 9.69
C LEU A 68 1.49 3.97 10.41
N ASP A 69 1.80 4.79 11.42
CA ASP A 69 2.99 4.59 12.25
C ASP A 69 2.99 3.20 12.89
N GLU A 70 1.90 2.80 13.54
CA GLU A 70 1.77 1.45 14.13
C GLU A 70 1.90 0.32 13.11
N ILE A 71 1.45 0.52 11.87
CA ILE A 71 1.64 -0.47 10.81
C ILE A 71 3.12 -0.62 10.49
N PHE A 72 3.82 0.50 10.30
CA PHE A 72 5.20 0.53 9.82
C PHE A 72 6.25 0.36 10.92
N GLU A 73 5.89 0.51 12.20
CA GLU A 73 6.75 0.13 13.33
C GLU A 73 6.80 -1.38 13.59
N SER A 74 5.98 -2.16 12.88
CA SER A 74 6.10 -3.62 12.92
C SER A 74 7.46 -4.09 12.38
N PRO A 75 8.11 -5.11 13.01
CA PRO A 75 9.35 -5.71 12.51
C PRO A 75 9.26 -6.22 11.05
N LEU A 76 8.04 -6.51 10.57
CA LEU A 76 7.77 -6.87 9.18
C LEU A 76 8.36 -5.85 8.18
N PHE A 77 8.37 -4.57 8.53
CA PHE A 77 8.87 -3.50 7.67
C PHE A 77 10.36 -3.18 7.88
N GLY A 78 11.08 -3.92 8.76
CA GLY A 78 12.49 -3.66 9.02
C GLY A 78 13.33 -3.65 7.75
N ARG A 79 13.18 -4.68 6.91
CA ARG A 79 13.85 -4.76 5.61
C ARG A 79 13.49 -3.62 4.65
N VAL A 80 12.23 -3.18 4.65
CA VAL A 80 11.79 -2.06 3.81
C VAL A 80 12.42 -0.74 4.29
N LYS A 81 12.54 -0.54 5.61
CA LYS A 81 13.22 0.63 6.19
C LYS A 81 14.69 0.69 5.77
N GLU A 82 15.36 -0.47 5.70
CA GLU A 82 16.76 -0.58 5.25
C GLU A 82 16.92 -0.37 3.74
N GLU A 83 16.12 -1.04 2.91
CA GLU A 83 16.27 -1.01 1.45
C GLU A 83 15.62 0.22 0.79
N MET A 84 14.63 0.85 1.43
CA MET A 84 13.89 1.98 0.88
C MET A 84 13.47 2.96 2.00
N PRO A 85 14.40 3.76 2.55
CA PRO A 85 14.14 4.63 3.70
C PRO A 85 13.00 5.64 3.45
N ASN A 86 12.82 6.08 2.20
CA ASN A 86 11.77 7.05 1.82
C ASN A 86 10.44 6.39 1.42
N PHE A 87 10.22 5.11 1.76
CA PHE A 87 9.00 4.38 1.35
C PHE A 87 7.70 5.08 1.76
N ARG A 88 7.72 5.85 2.86
CA ARG A 88 6.56 6.58 3.38
C ARG A 88 6.02 7.61 2.39
N GLU A 89 6.85 8.19 1.52
CA GLU A 89 6.41 9.11 0.49
C GLU A 89 5.47 8.44 -0.52
N LYS A 90 5.56 7.11 -0.68
CA LYS A 90 4.66 6.34 -1.55
C LYS A 90 3.32 6.05 -0.89
N ILE A 91 3.16 6.30 0.41
CA ILE A 91 1.95 5.95 1.15
C ILE A 91 1.03 7.17 1.29
N VAL A 92 -0.24 7.00 0.93
CA VAL A 92 -1.27 8.02 1.09
C VAL A 92 -2.38 7.45 1.98
N PRO A 93 -2.54 7.92 3.24
CA PRO A 93 -3.68 7.51 4.06
C PRO A 93 -4.99 8.03 3.47
N VAL A 94 -6.00 7.18 3.41
CA VAL A 94 -7.38 7.56 3.08
C VAL A 94 -8.28 7.11 4.23
N VAL A 95 -9.00 8.03 4.86
CA VAL A 95 -9.87 7.70 6.00
C VAL A 95 -11.17 7.10 5.46
N GLY A 96 -11.55 5.91 5.94
CA GLY A 96 -12.80 5.29 5.50
C GLY A 96 -13.30 4.16 6.38
N GLU A 97 -14.60 3.90 6.35
CA GLU A 97 -15.32 2.89 7.11
C GLU A 97 -16.22 2.07 6.18
N LEU A 98 -15.97 0.75 6.11
CA LEU A 98 -16.68 -0.17 5.18
C LEU A 98 -18.20 -0.22 5.33
N TYR A 99 -18.76 0.23 6.45
CA TYR A 99 -20.20 0.19 6.74
C TYR A 99 -20.89 1.54 6.55
N LYS A 100 -20.16 2.58 6.15
CA LYS A 100 -20.74 3.88 5.79
C LYS A 100 -21.01 3.94 4.29
N VAL A 101 -22.00 4.73 3.90
CA VAL A 101 -22.23 5.12 2.51
C VAL A 101 -20.93 5.70 1.94
N ASP A 102 -20.61 5.35 0.70
CA ASP A 102 -19.36 5.71 0.01
C ASP A 102 -18.09 5.41 0.83
N LEU A 103 -18.13 4.38 1.67
CA LEU A 103 -17.05 4.00 2.59
C LEU A 103 -16.64 5.14 3.54
N GLY A 104 -17.50 6.14 3.75
CA GLY A 104 -17.19 7.32 4.57
C GLY A 104 -16.19 8.28 3.94
N PHE A 105 -15.92 8.17 2.64
CA PHE A 105 -15.02 9.08 1.93
C PHE A 105 -15.60 10.48 1.78
N THR A 106 -14.74 11.48 1.87
CA THR A 106 -15.08 12.84 1.46
C THR A 106 -15.18 12.95 -0.06
N LYS A 107 -15.69 14.07 -0.57
CA LYS A 107 -15.67 14.33 -2.02
C LYS A 107 -14.23 14.32 -2.56
N ASP A 108 -13.32 14.96 -1.84
CA ASP A 108 -11.90 15.03 -2.23
C ASP A 108 -11.23 13.65 -2.24
N ASP A 109 -11.54 12.79 -1.27
CA ASP A 109 -11.07 11.40 -1.27
C ASP A 109 -11.59 10.63 -2.50
N ARG A 110 -12.87 10.81 -2.85
CA ARG A 110 -13.45 10.17 -4.04
C ARG A 110 -12.81 10.69 -5.32
N ASP A 111 -12.57 11.99 -5.42
CA ASP A 111 -11.93 12.60 -6.59
C ASP A 111 -10.47 12.12 -6.70
N LEU A 112 -9.73 12.05 -5.59
CA LEU A 112 -8.39 11.48 -5.52
C LEU A 112 -8.38 10.02 -6.01
N LEU A 113 -9.28 9.19 -5.47
CA LEU A 113 -9.35 7.77 -5.80
C LEU A 113 -9.76 7.57 -7.27
N ALA A 114 -10.79 8.27 -7.74
CA ALA A 114 -11.29 8.14 -9.11
C ALA A 114 -10.28 8.56 -10.18
N HIS A 115 -9.48 9.60 -9.92
CA HIS A 115 -8.56 10.13 -10.94
C HIS A 115 -7.16 9.54 -10.87
N LYS A 116 -6.70 9.05 -9.70
CA LYS A 116 -5.31 8.60 -9.53
C LYS A 116 -5.16 7.10 -9.37
N VAL A 117 -6.17 6.37 -8.92
CA VAL A 117 -6.08 4.93 -8.67
C VAL A 117 -6.37 4.17 -9.95
N ARG A 118 -5.44 3.30 -10.33
CA ARG A 118 -5.64 2.39 -11.48
C ARG A 118 -5.96 0.96 -11.08
N ASN A 119 -5.52 0.54 -9.88
CA ASN A 119 -5.78 -0.79 -9.36
C ASN A 119 -6.39 -0.72 -7.95
N LEU A 120 -7.41 -1.55 -7.72
CA LEU A 120 -8.06 -1.72 -6.43
C LEU A 120 -7.75 -3.11 -5.86
N ILE A 121 -7.15 -3.15 -4.67
CA ILE A 121 -6.95 -4.38 -3.92
C ILE A 121 -7.91 -4.36 -2.72
N VAL A 122 -8.97 -5.15 -2.83
CA VAL A 122 -9.99 -5.28 -1.78
C VAL A 122 -9.66 -6.44 -0.86
N LYS A 123 -9.53 -6.18 0.43
CA LYS A 123 -9.65 -7.25 1.43
C LYS A 123 -11.13 -7.60 1.60
N ILE A 124 -11.54 -8.78 1.15
CA ILE A 124 -12.84 -9.35 1.51
C ILE A 124 -12.76 -9.75 2.99
N GLN A 125 -13.50 -9.05 3.84
CA GLN A 125 -13.85 -9.57 5.15
C GLN A 125 -15.00 -10.55 4.94
N GLN A 126 -14.74 -11.87 4.99
CA GLN A 126 -15.81 -12.79 5.35
C GLN A 126 -16.14 -12.52 6.81
N LYS A 127 -17.16 -11.71 7.03
CA LYS A 127 -17.84 -11.72 8.32
C LYS A 127 -18.58 -13.04 8.33
N TYR A 128 -18.12 -14.02 9.12
CA TYR A 128 -19.03 -15.04 9.59
C TYR A 128 -20.15 -14.28 10.32
N PHE A 129 -21.31 -14.24 9.68
CA PHE A 129 -22.51 -13.68 10.24
C PHE A 129 -22.99 -14.69 11.28
N SER A 130 -22.46 -14.60 12.50
CA SER A 130 -23.02 -15.35 13.61
C SER A 130 -24.33 -14.64 14.00
N TYR A 131 -25.43 -15.06 13.39
CA TYR A 131 -26.73 -14.97 14.03
C TYR A 131 -26.78 -16.08 15.08
N LYS A 132 -26.54 -15.72 16.34
CA LYS A 132 -27.15 -16.28 17.54
C LYS A 132 -26.86 -15.36 18.71
#